data_AF-A0A2T0B8I9-F1
#
_entry.id   AF-A0A2T0B8I9-F1
#
_cell.length_a   1.000
_cell.length_b   1.000
_cell.length_c   1.000
_cell.angle_alpha   90.00
_cell.angle_beta   90.00
_cell.angle_gamma   90.00
#
_symmetry.space_group_name_H-M   'P 1'
#
loop_
_entity.id
_entity.type
_entity.pdbx_description
1 polymer ?
#
loop_
_entity_poly.entity_id
_entity_poly.type
_entity_poly.pdbx_seq_one_letter_code
_entity_poly.pdbx_strand_id
1 'polypeptide(L)'
;MVISLLVPYMQKELNNYYKEYLTELPIIFPYSVDIVNVERQGGNGYLIRLEVIAHPFVGPINTVGDDRIIIETGAFGSVKIVKFEHIKSYQLPWNLQHIIKKPY
;
A
#
# COMPACT_ATOMS: atom_id res chain seq x y z
N MET A 1 -7.49 13.47 -3.06
CA MET A 1 -7.21 13.46 -4.52
C MET A 1 -5.72 13.35 -4.85
N VAL A 2 -4.77 13.95 -4.11
CA VAL A 2 -3.33 13.86 -4.44
C VAL A 2 -2.79 12.42 -4.35
N ILE A 3 -3.13 11.69 -3.29
CA ILE A 3 -2.67 10.31 -3.09
C ILE A 3 -3.17 9.35 -4.20
N SER A 4 -4.27 9.69 -4.87
CA SER A 4 -4.86 8.88 -5.96
C SER A 4 -3.88 8.64 -7.11
N LEU A 5 -2.95 9.58 -7.36
CA LEU A 5 -1.92 9.45 -8.40
C LEU A 5 -0.89 8.37 -8.05
N LEU A 6 -0.71 8.06 -6.76
CA LEU A 6 0.27 7.10 -6.26
C LEU A 6 -0.33 5.70 -6.05
N VAL A 7 -1.67 5.57 -6.05
CA VAL A 7 -2.38 4.29 -5.86
C VAL A 7 -1.91 3.18 -6.80
N PRO A 8 -1.71 3.40 -8.12
CA PRO A 8 -1.24 2.32 -9.00
C PRO A 8 0.12 1.74 -8.59
N TYR A 9 1.02 2.56 -8.03
CA TYR A 9 2.35 2.15 -7.59
C TYR A 9 2.28 1.36 -6.28
N MET A 10 1.46 1.83 -5.32
CA MET A 10 1.21 1.10 -4.07
C MET A 10 0.50 -0.24 -4.34
N GLN A 11 -0.52 -0.25 -5.19
CA GLN A 11 -1.27 -1.44 -5.57
C GLN A 11 -0.35 -2.50 -6.20
N LYS A 12 0.60 -2.07 -7.03
CA LYS A 12 1.58 -2.99 -7.62
C LYS A 12 2.42 -3.69 -6.55
N GLU A 13 2.88 -2.98 -5.52
CA GLU A 13 3.65 -3.64 -4.46
C GLU A 13 2.83 -4.49 -3.52
N LEU A 14 1.61 -4.07 -3.20
CA LEU A 14 0.67 -4.91 -2.47
C LEU A 14 0.40 -6.21 -3.24
N ASN A 15 0.19 -6.15 -4.55
CA ASN A 15 0.02 -7.34 -5.38
C ASN A 15 1.25 -8.25 -5.35
N ASN A 16 2.46 -7.67 -5.37
CA ASN A 16 3.70 -8.44 -5.29
C ASN A 16 3.86 -9.16 -3.96
N TYR A 17 3.45 -8.55 -2.85
CA TYR A 17 3.46 -9.16 -1.53
C TYR A 17 2.35 -10.22 -1.39
N TYR A 18 1.09 -9.82 -1.55
CA TYR A 18 -0.07 -10.66 -1.24
C TYR A 18 -0.29 -11.83 -2.21
N LYS A 19 0.28 -11.82 -3.43
CA LYS A 19 0.15 -12.97 -4.37
C LYS A 19 0.67 -14.29 -3.79
N GLU A 20 1.61 -14.25 -2.84
CA GLU A 20 2.10 -15.45 -2.18
C GLU A 20 1.16 -15.98 -1.09
N TYR A 21 0.34 -15.11 -0.52
CA TYR A 21 -0.46 -15.39 0.68
C TYR A 21 -1.94 -15.56 0.38
N LEU A 22 -2.44 -14.88 -0.66
CA LEU A 22 -3.84 -14.87 -1.02
C LEU A 22 -4.04 -15.32 -2.48
N THR A 23 -5.16 -15.99 -2.75
CA THR A 23 -5.62 -16.30 -4.12
C THR A 23 -6.33 -15.10 -4.75
N GLU A 24 -7.05 -14.32 -3.95
CA GLU A 24 -7.65 -13.04 -4.33
C GLU A 24 -6.75 -11.90 -3.85
N LEU A 25 -6.31 -11.05 -4.77
CA LEU A 25 -5.43 -9.93 -4.44
C LEU A 25 -6.24 -8.79 -3.82
N PRO A 26 -5.79 -8.23 -2.68
CA PRO A 26 -6.51 -7.14 -2.07
C PRO A 26 -6.32 -5.84 -2.86
N ILE A 27 -7.29 -4.95 -2.72
CA ILE A 27 -7.31 -3.66 -3.39
C ILE A 27 -7.18 -2.52 -2.39
N ILE A 28 -6.67 -1.38 -2.86
CA ILE A 28 -6.64 -0.13 -2.11
C ILE A 28 -7.35 0.98 -2.88
N PHE A 29 -7.95 1.90 -2.13
CA PHE A 29 -8.46 3.17 -2.64
C PHE A 29 -7.80 4.34 -1.92
N PRO A 30 -7.90 5.57 -2.47
CA PRO A 30 -7.35 6.76 -1.82
C PRO A 30 -7.81 6.98 -0.37
N TYR A 31 -9.01 6.51 -0.01
CA TYR A 31 -9.54 6.65 1.35
C TYR A 31 -8.97 5.60 2.32
N SER A 32 -8.41 4.50 1.82
CA SER A 32 -7.83 3.41 2.62
C SER A 32 -6.31 3.56 2.75
N VAL A 33 -5.81 4.79 2.63
CA VAL A 33 -4.38 5.11 2.73
C VAL A 33 -4.22 6.34 3.62
N ASP A 34 -3.54 6.14 4.75
CA ASP A 34 -3.19 7.20 5.68
C ASP A 34 -1.83 7.81 5.30
N ILE A 35 -1.76 9.14 5.29
CA ILE A 35 -0.50 9.87 5.08
C ILE A 35 0.14 10.07 6.45
N VAL A 36 1.29 9.45 6.67
CA VAL A 36 2.03 9.53 7.94
C VAL A 36 2.96 10.73 7.94
N ASN A 37 3.75 10.89 6.87
CA ASN A 37 4.71 11.97 6.74
C ASN A 37 4.89 12.38 5.28
N VAL A 38 5.19 13.67 5.07
CA VAL A 38 5.57 14.22 3.76
C VAL A 38 6.73 15.17 3.98
N GLU A 39 7.86 14.87 3.35
CA GLU A 39 9.08 15.67 3.50
C GLU A 39 9.73 15.94 2.14
N ARG A 40 10.39 17.10 2.04
CA ARG A 40 11.23 17.42 0.88
C ARG A 40 12.63 16.85 1.12
N GLN A 41 13.15 16.17 0.11
CA GLN A 41 14.49 15.58 0.12
C GLN A 41 15.47 16.45 -0.66
N GLY A 42 16.65 16.71 -0.07
CA GLY A 42 17.75 17.44 -0.71
C GLY A 42 17.58 18.97 -0.82
N GLY A 43 18.69 19.66 -1.12
CA GLY A 43 18.76 21.14 -1.12
C GLY A 43 18.01 21.84 -2.26
N ASN A 44 17.69 21.13 -3.34
CA ASN A 44 17.01 21.71 -4.51
C ASN A 44 15.47 21.59 -4.43
N GLY A 45 14.92 20.87 -3.44
CA GLY A 45 13.48 20.80 -3.17
C GLY A 45 12.61 20.03 -4.17
N TYR A 46 13.20 19.39 -5.19
CA TYR A 46 12.46 18.70 -6.26
C TYR A 46 12.07 17.27 -5.95
N LEU A 47 12.56 16.69 -4.84
CA LEU A 47 12.23 15.34 -4.40
C LEU A 47 11.32 15.42 -3.19
N ILE A 48 10.22 14.67 -3.21
CA ILE A 48 9.28 14.52 -2.12
C ILE A 48 9.31 13.06 -1.68
N ARG A 49 9.55 12.82 -0.40
CA ARG A 49 9.35 11.52 0.22
C ARG A 49 8.01 11.53 0.96
N LEU A 50 7.20 10.53 0.69
CA LEU A 50 5.96 10.26 1.39
C LEU A 50 6.12 8.97 2.17
N GLU A 51 5.62 8.98 3.39
CA GLU A 51 5.38 7.79 4.19
C GLU A 51 3.88 7.62 4.35
N VAL A 52 3.39 6.43 4.04
CA VAL A 52 1.96 6.10 4.11
C VAL A 52 1.74 4.75 4.76
N ILE A 53 0.57 4.58 5.39
CA ILE A 53 0.03 3.28 5.76
C ILE A 53 -1.12 2.96 4.80
N ALA A 54 -1.01 1.86 4.08
CA ALA A 54 -2.07 1.34 3.24
C ALA A 54 -2.87 0.28 4.00
N HIS A 55 -4.19 0.33 3.86
CA HIS A 55 -5.15 -0.63 4.40
C HIS A 55 -5.80 -1.42 3.25
N PRO A 56 -5.08 -2.38 2.64
CA PRO A 56 -5.63 -3.24 1.60
C PRO A 56 -6.82 -4.04 2.11
N PHE A 57 -7.82 -4.25 1.26
CA PHE A 57 -9.02 -5.01 1.61
C PHE A 57 -9.50 -5.91 0.47
N VAL A 58 -10.30 -6.92 0.82
CA VAL A 58 -10.96 -7.85 -0.12
C VAL A 58 -12.48 -7.81 0.03
N GLY A 59 -13.19 -8.12 -1.05
CA GLY A 59 -14.66 -8.13 -1.08
C GLY A 59 -15.29 -6.84 -0.54
N PRO A 60 -16.33 -6.92 0.32
CA PRO A 60 -17.01 -5.76 0.91
C PRO A 60 -16.20 -5.09 2.03
N ILE A 61 -15.01 -4.58 1.69
CA ILE A 61 -14.13 -3.78 2.57
C ILE A 61 -13.65 -4.56 3.80
N ASN A 62 -13.26 -5.82 3.62
CA ASN A 62 -12.60 -6.59 4.68
C ASN A 62 -11.10 -6.31 4.64
N THR A 63 -10.62 -5.46 5.55
CA THR A 63 -9.19 -5.13 5.66
C THR A 63 -8.38 -6.39 5.89
N VAL A 64 -7.33 -6.55 5.11
CA VAL A 64 -6.41 -7.69 5.12
C VAL A 64 -5.24 -7.38 6.04
N GLY A 65 -4.65 -6.20 5.92
CA GLY A 65 -3.49 -5.82 6.70
C GLY A 65 -3.28 -4.31 6.76
N ASP A 66 -2.24 -3.92 7.50
CA ASP A 66 -1.66 -2.58 7.45
C ASP A 66 -0.25 -2.69 6.87
N ASP A 67 0.02 -1.94 5.82
CA ASP A 67 1.30 -1.97 5.10
C ASP A 67 1.93 -0.58 5.06
N ARG A 68 3.16 -0.44 5.57
CA ARG A 68 3.94 0.78 5.48
C ARG A 68 4.64 0.87 4.14
N ILE A 69 4.46 1.98 3.45
CA ILE A 69 5.09 2.23 2.15
C ILE A 69 5.81 3.57 2.20
N ILE A 70 7.09 3.55 1.83
CA ILE A 70 7.88 4.77 1.61
C ILE A 70 7.97 5.00 0.10
N ILE A 71 7.48 6.16 -0.34
CA ILE A 71 7.40 6.54 -1.74
C ILE A 71 8.27 7.77 -1.96
N GLU A 72 9.07 7.77 -3.00
CA GLU A 72 9.78 8.96 -3.48
C GLU A 72 9.20 9.38 -4.83
N THR A 73 8.91 10.67 -4.96
CA THR A 73 8.48 11.27 -6.22
C THR A 73 9.22 12.57 -6.49
N GLY A 74 9.50 12.84 -7.75
CA GLY A 74 10.30 13.98 -8.18
C GLY A 74 9.60 14.90 -9.19
N ALA A 75 10.20 16.06 -9.42
CA ALA A 75 9.93 16.85 -10.62
C ALA A 75 10.03 15.93 -11.85
N PHE A 76 9.11 16.09 -12.81
CA PHE A 76 8.94 15.24 -14.00
C PHE A 76 8.25 13.88 -13.79
N GLY A 77 7.58 13.66 -12.66
CA GLY A 77 6.65 12.54 -12.49
C GLY A 77 7.32 11.19 -12.24
N SER A 78 8.59 11.18 -11.82
CA SER A 78 9.21 9.97 -11.30
C SER A 78 8.49 9.53 -10.03
N VAL A 79 8.23 8.23 -9.90
CA VAL A 79 7.65 7.61 -8.70
C VAL A 79 8.40 6.31 -8.44
N LYS A 80 8.91 6.15 -7.22
CA LYS A 80 9.67 4.98 -6.77
C LYS A 80 9.17 4.54 -5.42
N ILE A 81 8.93 3.24 -5.26
CA ILE A 81 8.77 2.64 -3.93
C ILE A 81 10.17 2.39 -3.35
N VAL A 82 10.48 3.04 -2.25
CA VAL A 82 11.78 2.94 -1.57
C VAL A 82 11.77 1.78 -0.58
N LYS A 83 10.65 1.60 0.12
CA LYS A 83 10.48 0.55 1.11
C LYS A 83 9.03 0.10 1.16
N PHE A 84 8.84 -1.19 1.34
CA PHE A 84 7.56 -1.82 1.66
C PHE A 84 7.77 -2.67 2.92
N GLU A 85 6.87 -2.55 3.89
CA GLU A 85 6.92 -3.29 5.14
C GLU A 85 5.49 -3.63 5.60
N HIS A 86 5.20 -4.93 5.71
CA HIS A 86 3.96 -5.40 6.28
C HIS A 86 3.99 -5.24 7.81
N ILE A 87 3.02 -4.54 8.39
CA ILE A 87 2.97 -4.24 9.83
C ILE A 87 2.17 -5.32 10.57
N LYS A 88 0.96 -5.61 10.10
CA LYS A 88 0.06 -6.56 10.76
C LYS A 88 -1.02 -7.07 9.83
N SER A 89 -1.52 -8.24 10.18
CA SER A 89 -2.62 -8.95 9.52
C SER A 89 -3.90 -8.86 10.35
N TYR A 90 -5.03 -8.77 9.66
CA TYR A 90 -6.35 -8.91 10.27
C TYR A 90 -6.96 -10.24 9.89
N GLN A 91 -7.70 -10.83 10.83
CA GLN A 91 -8.40 -12.07 10.57
C GLN A 91 -9.58 -11.82 9.63
N LEU A 92 -9.54 -12.47 8.46
CA LEU A 92 -10.66 -12.45 7.53
C LEU A 92 -11.85 -13.22 8.10
N PRO A 93 -13.09 -12.82 7.77
CA PRO A 93 -14.29 -13.53 8.21
C PRO A 93 -14.33 -14.96 7.66
N TRP A 94 -15.10 -15.83 8.31
CA TRP A 94 -15.16 -17.27 8.02
C TRP A 94 -15.43 -17.59 6.53
N ASN A 95 -16.25 -16.77 5.87
CA ASN A 95 -16.62 -16.94 4.47
C ASN A 95 -15.50 -16.57 3.48
N LEU A 96 -14.44 -15.90 3.94
CA LEU A 96 -13.26 -15.53 3.14
C LEU A 96 -12.02 -16.34 3.50
N GLN A 97 -12.11 -17.34 4.38
CA GLN A 97 -10.95 -18.18 4.73
C GLN A 97 -10.42 -18.98 3.54
N HIS A 98 -11.26 -19.26 2.54
CA HIS A 98 -10.90 -20.01 1.35
C HIS A 98 -9.89 -19.30 0.43
N ILE A 99 -9.68 -17.98 0.60
CA ILE A 99 -8.70 -17.24 -0.22
C ILE A 99 -7.28 -17.26 0.36
N ILE A 100 -7.11 -17.74 1.60
CA ILE A 100 -5.81 -17.77 2.28
C ILE A 100 -5.01 -19.00 1.84
N LYS A 101 -3.86 -18.78 1.20
CA LYS A 101 -2.88 -19.83 0.84
C LYS A 101 -2.02 -20.22 2.03
N LYS A 102 -1.53 -19.21 2.76
CA LYS A 102 -0.69 -19.32 3.97
C LYS A 102 -0.84 -18.05 4.81
N PRO A 103 -0.56 -18.10 6.13
CA PRO A 103 -0.55 -16.90 6.97
C PRO A 103 0.45 -15.86 6.44
N TYR A 104 0.06 -14.59 6.53
CA TYR A 104 0.84 -13.40 6.20
C TYR A 104 1.11 -12.60 7.48
#